data_AF-G0UQI5-F1
#
_entry.id   AF-G0UQI5-F1
#
_cell.length_a   1.000
_cell.length_b   1.000
_cell.length_c   1.000
_cell.angle_alpha   90.00
_cell.angle_beta   90.00
_cell.angle_gamma   90.00
#
_symmetry.space_group_name_H-M   'P 1'
#
loop_
_entity.id
_entity.type
_entity.pdbx_description
1 polymer ?
#
loop_
_entity_poly.entity_id
_entity_poly.type
_entity_poly.pdbx_seq_one_letter_code
_entity_poly.pdbx_strand_id
1 'polypeptide(L)'
;MRFSAVLRCVTSGTTLTKKISHLAERVEQHLSTPHDGLAPDARAQAVDDLWQQVVATVPSARALKETDTLLALVCRMLRYGVKPAHDKAASTTWSVLIGDLAPYSDIEANSVLAYPGTVESFLGGEGAMGNALCGNTNGNRDSGEWEGPPLLQLTRETLLLTGGVVPLSSRVPCTDGRVLGQLLGAFCGCCESVAESSVCGDALTKSCLLEVSAAVLNALKVFEDAITGENCKFLNPPLLRLLRLLVRLDHERGSQQNKQGSVSLEFTEDFCERLTNVLPTNALGARIVLHFIFEQHNLFPEEMVPLALVCVAFRGVWLRYAKADDSFPCLKHLQSMNEAVDVTLQRNANNNNLLGLREGDEAELRLLLSVALLRGMRLHADSPEEFLRNAISIVDSCPASISVEYEILMAKTKLLEMFSDDETSCSAIYDDLLQSLRAIVELDRVKSRMTHHRPTCAVGKTFRAATKYQNSGTTE
;
A
#
# COMPACT_ATOMS: atom_id res chain seq x y z
N MET A 1 -30.97 12.18 12.91
CA MET A 1 -29.98 12.84 12.03
C MET A 1 -30.13 12.51 10.53
N ARG A 2 -31.36 12.32 10.00
CA ARG A 2 -31.58 11.95 8.57
C ARG A 2 -32.12 13.09 7.68
N PHE A 3 -32.40 14.27 8.23
CA PHE A 3 -32.98 15.40 7.48
C PHE A 3 -31.95 16.41 6.94
N SER A 4 -30.68 16.31 7.33
CA SER A 4 -29.63 17.27 6.91
C SER A 4 -29.13 17.04 5.48
N ALA A 5 -29.14 15.80 4.98
CA ALA A 5 -28.65 15.48 3.63
C ALA A 5 -29.64 15.88 2.52
N VAL A 6 -30.95 15.72 2.78
CA VAL A 6 -32.01 16.07 1.82
C VAL A 6 -32.11 17.59 1.65
N LEU A 7 -31.94 18.37 2.73
CA LEU A 7 -32.02 19.83 2.69
C LEU A 7 -30.81 20.50 1.99
N ARG A 8 -29.69 19.79 1.77
CA ARG A 8 -28.56 20.33 1.00
C ARG A 8 -28.65 20.07 -0.51
N CYS A 9 -29.56 19.20 -0.96
CA CYS A 9 -29.77 18.92 -2.39
C CYS A 9 -30.85 19.79 -3.05
N VAL A 10 -31.69 20.48 -2.27
CA VAL A 10 -32.85 21.22 -2.82
C VAL A 10 -32.50 22.65 -3.27
N THR A 11 -31.30 23.15 -2.99
CA THR A 11 -30.92 24.55 -3.28
C THR A 11 -30.05 24.76 -4.53
N SER A 12 -29.81 23.73 -5.34
CA SER A 12 -29.15 23.89 -6.65
C SER A 12 -29.91 23.15 -7.74
N GLY A 13 -30.40 23.86 -8.75
CA GLY A 13 -31.27 23.34 -9.83
C GLY A 13 -30.63 22.34 -10.81
N THR A 14 -29.61 21.60 -10.37
CA THR A 14 -28.89 20.59 -11.17
C THR A 14 -28.72 19.31 -10.33
N THR A 15 -29.42 18.24 -10.70
CA THR A 15 -29.24 16.91 -10.10
C THR A 15 -27.85 16.34 -10.44
N LEU A 16 -27.31 15.43 -9.62
CA LEU A 16 -26.03 14.75 -9.87
C LEU A 16 -26.03 14.08 -11.25
N THR A 17 -27.11 13.40 -11.61
CA THR A 17 -27.32 12.78 -12.93
C THR A 17 -27.16 13.78 -14.07
N LYS A 18 -27.70 15.00 -13.93
CA LYS A 18 -27.56 16.06 -14.94
C LYS A 18 -26.12 16.55 -15.07
N LYS A 19 -25.40 16.68 -13.95
CA LYS A 19 -23.98 17.05 -13.95
C LYS A 19 -23.12 15.98 -14.64
N ILE A 20 -23.31 14.70 -14.30
CA ILE A 20 -22.58 13.58 -14.88
C ILE A 20 -22.90 13.42 -16.38
N SER A 21 -24.17 13.55 -16.77
CA SER A 21 -24.58 13.43 -18.19
C SER A 21 -23.96 14.54 -19.04
N HIS A 22 -23.99 15.78 -18.55
CA HIS A 22 -23.36 16.91 -19.24
C HIS A 22 -21.83 16.74 -19.34
N LEU A 23 -21.20 16.22 -18.29
CA LEU A 23 -19.77 15.90 -18.30
C LEU A 23 -19.46 14.79 -19.33
N ALA A 24 -20.26 13.73 -19.38
CA ALA A 24 -20.11 12.66 -20.35
C ALA A 24 -20.24 13.16 -21.79
N GLU A 25 -21.23 14.01 -22.08
CA GLU A 25 -21.38 14.65 -23.40
C GLU A 25 -20.14 15.46 -23.78
N ARG A 26 -19.58 16.24 -22.85
CA ARG A 26 -18.37 17.04 -23.10
C ARG A 26 -17.12 16.17 -23.31
N VAL A 27 -17.00 15.07 -22.56
CA VAL A 27 -15.90 14.10 -22.75
C VAL A 27 -16.01 13.45 -24.13
N GLU A 28 -17.19 12.98 -24.53
CA GLU A 28 -17.39 12.40 -25.86
C GLU A 28 -17.14 13.41 -26.98
N GLN A 29 -17.55 14.67 -26.82
CA GLN A 29 -17.23 15.74 -27.77
C GLN A 29 -15.72 15.95 -27.88
N HIS A 30 -14.99 15.93 -26.77
CA HIS A 30 -13.53 16.06 -26.77
C HIS A 30 -12.84 14.87 -27.42
N LEU A 31 -13.30 13.64 -27.16
CA LEU A 31 -12.73 12.42 -27.74
C LEU A 31 -13.05 12.23 -29.23
N SER A 32 -14.22 12.69 -29.67
CA SER A 32 -14.70 12.53 -31.06
C SER A 32 -14.22 13.62 -32.00
N THR A 33 -13.72 14.76 -31.50
CA THR A 33 -13.26 15.85 -32.36
C THR A 33 -11.81 15.62 -32.80
N PRO A 34 -11.53 15.47 -34.11
CA PRO A 34 -10.16 15.38 -34.59
C PRO A 34 -9.43 16.71 -34.29
N HIS A 35 -8.39 16.64 -33.47
CA HIS A 35 -7.67 17.81 -32.98
C HIS A 35 -6.71 18.45 -34.01
N ASP A 36 -6.86 18.16 -35.30
CA ASP A 36 -5.93 18.53 -36.39
C ASP A 36 -5.90 20.03 -36.75
N GLY A 37 -6.37 20.91 -35.86
CA GLY A 37 -6.35 22.37 -36.08
C GLY A 37 -6.52 23.24 -34.83
N LEU A 38 -6.56 22.66 -33.63
CA LEU A 38 -6.62 23.43 -32.38
C LEU A 38 -5.22 23.80 -31.92
N ALA A 39 -5.03 25.06 -31.51
CA ALA A 39 -3.82 25.48 -30.84
C ALA A 39 -3.59 24.60 -29.58
N PRO A 40 -2.34 24.19 -29.30
CA PRO A 40 -2.03 23.29 -28.19
C PRO A 40 -2.52 23.85 -26.83
N ASP A 41 -2.46 25.17 -26.64
CA ASP A 41 -2.91 25.84 -25.42
C ASP A 41 -4.44 25.76 -25.24
N ALA A 42 -5.22 25.91 -26.33
CA ALA A 42 -6.67 25.78 -26.28
C ALA A 42 -7.12 24.34 -25.97
N ARG A 43 -6.35 23.36 -26.43
CA ARG A 43 -6.58 21.95 -26.11
C ARG A 43 -6.24 21.65 -24.64
N ALA A 44 -5.14 22.15 -24.12
CA ALA A 44 -4.76 22.00 -22.72
C ALA A 44 -5.83 22.61 -21.79
N GLN A 45 -6.28 23.83 -22.09
CA GLN A 45 -7.32 24.50 -21.31
C GLN A 45 -8.66 23.74 -21.33
N ALA A 46 -9.05 23.15 -22.47
CA ALA A 46 -10.25 22.32 -22.55
C ALA A 46 -10.16 21.05 -21.69
N VAL A 47 -8.96 20.45 -21.59
CA VAL A 47 -8.71 19.29 -20.72
C VAL A 47 -8.76 19.69 -19.25
N ASP A 48 -8.18 20.83 -18.88
CA ASP A 48 -8.22 21.35 -17.52
C ASP A 48 -9.65 21.67 -17.07
N ASP A 49 -10.44 22.28 -17.95
CA ASP A 49 -11.87 22.52 -17.70
C ASP A 49 -12.65 21.23 -17.44
N LEU A 50 -12.33 20.14 -18.15
CA LEU A 50 -12.95 18.82 -17.92
C LEU A 50 -12.59 18.28 -16.53
N TRP A 51 -11.32 18.32 -16.14
CA TRP A 51 -10.88 17.85 -14.82
C TRP A 51 -11.42 18.71 -13.68
N GLN A 52 -11.52 20.02 -13.86
CA GLN A 52 -12.17 20.90 -12.88
C GLN A 52 -13.65 20.53 -12.67
N GLN A 53 -14.38 20.17 -13.75
CA GLN A 53 -15.76 19.69 -13.63
C GLN A 53 -15.86 18.32 -12.96
N VAL A 54 -14.92 17.41 -13.24
CA VAL A 54 -14.81 16.12 -12.53
C VAL A 54 -14.68 16.41 -11.03
N VAL A 55 -13.67 17.18 -10.62
CA VAL A 55 -13.38 17.52 -9.22
C VAL A 55 -14.58 18.22 -8.56
N ALA A 56 -15.25 19.14 -9.24
CA ALA A 56 -16.44 19.82 -8.72
C ALA A 56 -17.64 18.87 -8.52
N THR A 57 -17.68 17.74 -9.24
CA THR A 57 -18.75 16.75 -9.16
C THR A 57 -18.50 15.72 -8.06
N VAL A 58 -17.23 15.44 -7.70
CA VAL A 58 -16.85 14.45 -6.67
C VAL A 58 -17.55 14.67 -5.32
N PRO A 59 -17.64 15.88 -4.73
CA PRO A 59 -18.33 16.06 -3.45
C PRO A 59 -19.81 15.67 -3.51
N SER A 60 -20.48 15.91 -4.63
CA SER A 60 -21.88 15.54 -4.84
C SER A 60 -22.03 14.02 -5.01
N ALA A 61 -21.15 13.41 -5.81
CA ALA A 61 -21.09 11.95 -6.00
C ALA A 61 -20.83 11.22 -4.68
N ARG A 62 -19.84 11.69 -3.91
CA ARG A 62 -19.50 11.15 -2.58
C ARG A 62 -20.64 11.32 -1.58
N ALA A 63 -21.28 12.49 -1.53
CA ALA A 63 -22.39 12.74 -0.59
C ALA A 63 -23.59 11.83 -0.85
N LEU A 64 -23.85 11.51 -2.11
CA LEU A 64 -24.91 10.60 -2.54
C LEU A 64 -24.46 9.13 -2.59
N LYS A 65 -23.16 8.87 -2.43
CA LYS A 65 -22.54 7.55 -2.55
C LYS A 65 -22.77 6.91 -3.94
N GLU A 66 -22.83 7.76 -4.97
CA GLU A 66 -23.02 7.42 -6.38
C GLU A 66 -21.75 7.78 -7.16
N THR A 67 -20.68 7.02 -6.91
CA THR A 67 -19.33 7.33 -7.42
C THR A 67 -18.94 6.51 -8.65
N ASP A 68 -19.63 5.40 -8.92
CA ASP A 68 -19.27 4.41 -9.94
C ASP A 68 -19.32 5.02 -11.35
N THR A 69 -20.38 5.77 -11.65
CA THR A 69 -20.58 6.38 -12.97
C THR A 69 -19.56 7.49 -13.23
N LEU A 70 -19.23 8.28 -12.22
CA LEU A 70 -18.19 9.31 -12.33
C LEU A 70 -16.80 8.67 -12.49
N LEU A 71 -16.54 7.60 -11.75
CA LEU A 71 -15.29 6.86 -11.84
C LEU A 71 -15.12 6.20 -13.23
N ALA A 72 -16.15 5.59 -13.79
CA ALA A 72 -16.08 4.99 -15.11
C ALA A 72 -15.73 6.03 -16.19
N LEU A 73 -16.25 7.26 -16.06
CA LEU A 73 -15.88 8.39 -16.92
C LEU A 73 -14.42 8.82 -16.73
N VAL A 74 -13.93 8.88 -15.48
CA VAL A 74 -12.50 9.16 -15.17
C VAL A 74 -11.60 8.09 -15.78
N CYS A 75 -11.92 6.81 -15.57
CA CYS A 75 -11.20 5.69 -16.15
C CYS A 75 -11.18 5.76 -17.69
N ARG A 76 -12.30 6.13 -18.31
CA ARG A 76 -12.38 6.33 -19.76
C ARG A 76 -11.46 7.47 -20.21
N MET A 77 -11.51 8.63 -19.56
CA MET A 77 -10.61 9.77 -19.89
C MET A 77 -9.13 9.34 -19.83
N LEU A 78 -8.73 8.62 -18.77
CA LEU A 78 -7.37 8.15 -18.59
C LEU A 78 -6.96 7.11 -19.66
N ARG A 79 -7.85 6.18 -20.04
CA ARG A 79 -7.60 5.21 -21.13
C ARG A 79 -7.36 5.88 -22.48
N TYR A 80 -8.04 6.99 -22.75
CA TYR A 80 -7.83 7.77 -23.98
C TYR A 80 -6.66 8.76 -23.88
N GLY A 81 -5.85 8.68 -22.82
CA GLY A 81 -4.66 9.53 -22.64
C GLY A 81 -4.98 10.97 -22.22
N VAL A 82 -6.24 11.28 -21.87
CA VAL A 82 -6.60 12.56 -21.27
C VAL A 82 -6.17 12.50 -19.81
N LYS A 83 -5.09 13.20 -19.48
CA LYS A 83 -4.49 13.24 -18.14
C LYS A 83 -4.70 14.62 -17.50
N PRO A 84 -4.79 14.74 -16.16
CA PRO A 84 -4.76 16.04 -15.50
C PRO A 84 -3.48 16.78 -15.87
N ALA A 85 -3.53 18.12 -15.96
CA ALA A 85 -2.34 18.96 -16.14
C ALA A 85 -1.27 18.66 -15.08
N HIS A 86 -0.05 19.17 -15.30
CA HIS A 86 1.09 18.94 -14.41
C HIS A 86 1.29 20.06 -13.38
N ASP A 87 0.30 20.89 -13.11
CA ASP A 87 0.41 22.06 -12.24
C ASP A 87 -0.12 21.80 -10.82
N LYS A 88 -0.30 22.86 -10.02
CA LYS A 88 -0.89 22.74 -8.68
C LYS A 88 -2.31 22.17 -8.70
N ALA A 89 -3.07 22.36 -9.78
CA ALA A 89 -4.40 21.77 -9.93
C ALA A 89 -4.33 20.25 -10.14
N ALA A 90 -3.22 19.72 -10.65
CA ALA A 90 -2.94 18.27 -10.70
C ALA A 90 -2.99 17.62 -9.32
N SER A 91 -2.36 18.26 -8.34
CA SER A 91 -2.26 17.79 -6.96
C SER A 91 -3.64 17.60 -6.34
N THR A 92 -4.47 18.62 -6.47
CA THR A 92 -5.85 18.58 -6.00
C THR A 92 -6.67 17.55 -6.77
N THR A 93 -6.50 17.45 -8.09
CA THR A 93 -7.23 16.48 -8.91
C THR A 93 -6.92 15.05 -8.50
N TRP A 94 -5.64 14.66 -8.46
CA TRP A 94 -5.23 13.30 -8.11
C TRP A 94 -5.58 12.93 -6.67
N SER A 95 -5.34 13.83 -5.71
CA SER A 95 -5.69 13.58 -4.31
C SER A 95 -7.19 13.41 -4.11
N VAL A 96 -8.04 14.17 -4.80
CA VAL A 96 -9.50 14.03 -4.75
C VAL A 96 -9.94 12.72 -5.42
N LEU A 97 -9.41 12.36 -6.58
CA LEU A 97 -9.74 11.11 -7.25
C LEU A 97 -9.38 9.89 -6.38
N ILE A 98 -8.20 9.90 -5.77
CA ILE A 98 -7.71 8.80 -4.94
C ILE A 98 -8.39 8.77 -3.57
N GLY A 99 -8.55 9.92 -2.92
CA GLY A 99 -9.02 10.02 -1.53
C GLY A 99 -10.54 10.06 -1.39
N ASP A 100 -11.26 10.62 -2.37
CA ASP A 100 -12.69 10.87 -2.26
C ASP A 100 -13.55 10.09 -3.26
N LEU A 101 -12.98 9.62 -4.38
CA LEU A 101 -13.73 8.86 -5.39
C LEU A 101 -13.49 7.35 -5.29
N ALA A 102 -12.22 6.92 -5.27
CA ALA A 102 -11.88 5.49 -5.20
C ALA A 102 -12.48 4.75 -3.98
N PRO A 103 -12.50 5.32 -2.75
CA PRO A 103 -12.95 4.60 -1.55
C PRO A 103 -14.42 4.18 -1.52
N TYR A 104 -15.27 4.76 -2.37
CA TYR A 104 -16.72 4.70 -2.24
C TYR A 104 -17.43 4.07 -3.44
N SER A 105 -16.69 3.59 -4.44
CA SER A 105 -17.20 3.12 -5.74
C SER A 105 -17.79 1.71 -5.77
N ASP A 106 -18.27 1.22 -4.63
CA ASP A 106 -19.02 -0.05 -4.50
C ASP A 106 -20.33 0.11 -3.71
N ILE A 107 -20.72 1.33 -3.33
CA ILE A 107 -21.95 1.51 -2.54
C ILE A 107 -23.20 1.26 -3.39
N GLU A 108 -23.15 1.51 -4.69
CA GLU A 108 -24.26 1.17 -5.59
C GLU A 108 -24.39 -0.34 -5.85
N ALA A 109 -23.41 -1.18 -5.47
CA ALA A 109 -23.51 -2.64 -5.58
C ALA A 109 -24.45 -3.25 -4.51
N ASN A 110 -24.65 -2.53 -3.40
CA ASN A 110 -25.57 -2.90 -2.31
C ASN A 110 -26.91 -2.14 -2.38
N SER A 111 -27.15 -1.41 -3.48
CA SER A 111 -28.40 -0.71 -3.74
C SER A 111 -29.49 -1.68 -4.22
N VAL A 112 -30.71 -1.54 -3.70
CA VAL A 112 -31.89 -2.39 -3.98
C VAL A 112 -32.32 -2.37 -5.47
N LEU A 113 -31.74 -1.49 -6.29
CA LEU A 113 -32.01 -1.33 -7.72
C LEU A 113 -30.99 -2.06 -8.63
N ALA A 114 -30.18 -2.97 -8.08
CA ALA A 114 -29.19 -3.72 -8.85
C ALA A 114 -29.85 -4.67 -9.88
N TYR A 115 -29.65 -4.39 -11.18
CA TYR A 115 -30.02 -5.31 -12.26
C TYR A 115 -28.86 -6.28 -12.53
N PRO A 116 -29.07 -7.60 -12.46
CA PRO A 116 -28.06 -8.58 -12.82
C PRO A 116 -27.82 -8.52 -14.33
N GLY A 117 -26.66 -8.00 -14.74
CA GLY A 117 -26.19 -8.13 -16.11
C GLY A 117 -25.68 -9.56 -16.33
N THR A 118 -26.27 -10.29 -17.27
CA THR A 118 -25.70 -11.56 -17.72
C THR A 118 -24.38 -11.29 -18.43
N VAL A 119 -23.30 -11.88 -17.91
CA VAL A 119 -22.01 -11.93 -18.60
C VAL A 119 -22.22 -12.82 -19.82
N GLU A 120 -22.14 -12.26 -21.03
CA GLU A 120 -22.02 -13.10 -22.22
C GLU A 120 -20.66 -13.81 -22.13
N SER A 121 -20.73 -15.13 -21.93
CA SER A 121 -19.54 -15.97 -21.91
C SER A 121 -18.88 -15.91 -23.28
N PHE A 122 -17.69 -15.32 -23.37
CA PHE A 122 -16.77 -15.59 -24.47
C PHE A 122 -16.20 -17.00 -24.30
N LEU A 123 -17.02 -17.99 -24.59
CA LEU A 123 -16.60 -19.37 -24.79
C LEU A 123 -17.12 -19.82 -26.16
N GLY A 124 -16.23 -19.71 -27.15
CA GLY A 124 -16.19 -20.55 -28.36
C GLY A 124 -17.34 -20.39 -29.36
N GLY A 125 -16.98 -20.02 -30.59
CA GLY A 125 -17.80 -20.33 -31.77
C GLY A 125 -17.90 -19.20 -32.77
N GLU A 126 -17.31 -19.44 -33.94
CA GLU A 126 -17.51 -18.69 -35.18
C GLU A 126 -19.00 -18.40 -35.43
N GLY A 127 -19.35 -17.16 -35.77
CA GLY A 127 -20.74 -16.85 -36.16
C GLY A 127 -21.14 -15.38 -36.13
N ALA A 128 -20.63 -14.60 -37.09
CA ALA A 128 -21.36 -13.50 -37.76
C ALA A 128 -22.23 -12.54 -36.91
N MET A 129 -21.64 -11.78 -35.98
CA MET A 129 -22.15 -10.43 -35.63
C MET A 129 -21.10 -9.50 -35.00
N GLY A 130 -19.81 -9.81 -35.12
CA GLY A 130 -18.71 -9.08 -34.47
C GLY A 130 -18.20 -7.82 -35.18
N ASN A 131 -18.90 -7.26 -36.17
CA ASN A 131 -18.34 -6.23 -37.05
C ASN A 131 -19.08 -4.88 -37.10
N ALA A 132 -20.03 -4.60 -36.21
CA ALA A 132 -20.85 -3.38 -36.31
C ALA A 132 -20.54 -2.26 -35.31
N LEU A 133 -19.72 -2.47 -34.27
CA LEU A 133 -19.46 -1.43 -33.26
C LEU A 133 -17.99 -1.22 -32.87
N CYS A 134 -17.07 -2.02 -33.42
CA CYS A 134 -15.63 -1.78 -33.29
C CYS A 134 -15.16 -0.95 -34.49
N GLY A 135 -15.23 0.38 -34.35
CA GLY A 135 -14.55 1.32 -35.22
C GLY A 135 -13.05 1.06 -35.18
N ASN A 136 -12.57 0.37 -36.20
CA ASN A 136 -11.19 0.03 -36.43
C ASN A 136 -10.40 1.32 -36.75
N THR A 137 -9.68 1.89 -35.78
CA THR A 137 -8.62 2.86 -36.06
C THR A 137 -7.28 2.23 -35.69
N ASN A 138 -6.65 1.64 -36.72
CA ASN A 138 -5.23 1.31 -36.73
C ASN A 138 -4.42 2.55 -36.29
N GLY A 139 -3.81 2.46 -35.12
CA GLY A 139 -2.89 3.45 -34.59
C GLY A 139 -1.94 2.77 -33.64
N ASN A 140 -0.85 2.25 -34.20
CA ASN A 140 0.30 1.71 -33.49
C ASN A 140 0.79 2.74 -32.44
N ARG A 141 0.40 2.55 -31.17
CA ARG A 141 0.87 3.36 -30.03
C ARG A 141 1.28 2.41 -28.91
N ASP A 142 2.56 2.04 -28.96
CA ASP A 142 3.34 1.59 -27.82
C ASP A 142 3.32 2.68 -26.74
N SER A 143 2.35 2.64 -25.81
CA SER A 143 2.40 3.44 -24.59
C SER A 143 1.58 2.78 -23.48
N GLY A 144 2.26 1.99 -22.63
CA GLY A 144 1.83 1.54 -21.29
C GLY A 144 0.33 1.33 -21.13
N GLU A 145 -0.24 0.36 -21.85
CA GLU A 145 -1.68 0.14 -21.95
C GLU A 145 -2.34 -0.11 -20.59
N TRP A 146 -3.38 0.67 -20.32
CA TRP A 146 -4.36 0.41 -19.28
C TRP A 146 -5.11 -0.90 -19.59
N GLU A 147 -4.58 -2.04 -19.17
CA GLU A 147 -5.25 -3.35 -19.27
C GLU A 147 -6.33 -3.49 -18.19
N GLY A 148 -7.56 -3.07 -18.50
CA GLY A 148 -8.75 -3.41 -17.73
C GLY A 148 -9.82 -3.99 -18.65
N PRO A 149 -10.77 -4.79 -18.13
CA PRO A 149 -11.83 -5.38 -18.96
C PRO A 149 -12.59 -4.27 -19.73
N PRO A 150 -13.18 -4.62 -20.90
CA PRO A 150 -13.95 -3.66 -21.67
C PRO A 150 -15.12 -3.16 -20.82
N LEU A 151 -15.04 -1.92 -20.38
CA LEU A 151 -16.16 -1.23 -19.74
C LEU A 151 -17.20 -1.01 -20.83
N LEU A 152 -18.47 -1.33 -20.56
CA LEU A 152 -19.57 -1.00 -21.47
C LEU A 152 -19.45 0.45 -21.90
N GLN A 153 -19.61 0.70 -23.21
CA GLN A 153 -19.57 2.05 -23.74
C GLN A 153 -20.70 2.86 -23.07
N LEU A 154 -20.32 3.82 -22.25
CA LEU A 154 -21.22 4.78 -21.62
C LEU A 154 -21.75 5.73 -22.70
N THR A 155 -22.67 5.25 -23.54
CA THR A 155 -23.39 6.10 -24.48
C THR A 155 -24.61 6.71 -23.80
N ARG A 156 -25.13 7.78 -24.41
CA ARG A 156 -26.42 8.36 -24.03
C ARG A 156 -27.52 7.30 -24.05
N GLU A 157 -27.50 6.36 -25.02
CA GLU A 157 -28.45 5.24 -25.03
C GLU A 157 -28.25 4.32 -23.83
N THR A 158 -27.01 3.97 -23.44
CA THR A 158 -26.76 3.13 -22.27
C THR A 158 -27.25 3.78 -20.98
N LEU A 159 -26.99 5.07 -20.77
CA LEU A 159 -27.49 5.82 -19.61
C LEU A 159 -29.02 5.98 -19.62
N LEU A 160 -29.64 6.14 -20.78
CA LEU A 160 -31.10 6.23 -20.91
C LEU A 160 -31.79 4.87 -20.71
N LEU A 161 -31.21 3.79 -21.25
CA LEU A 161 -31.76 2.43 -21.17
C LEU A 161 -31.69 1.85 -19.77
N THR A 162 -30.69 2.24 -18.98
CA THR A 162 -30.56 1.78 -17.59
C THR A 162 -31.11 2.75 -16.56
N GLY A 163 -31.75 3.85 -16.98
CA GLY A 163 -32.25 4.89 -16.08
C GLY A 163 -31.14 5.60 -15.29
N GLY A 164 -29.92 5.62 -15.83
CA GLY A 164 -28.72 6.19 -15.21
C GLY A 164 -27.91 5.20 -14.35
N VAL A 165 -28.23 3.90 -14.38
CA VAL A 165 -27.60 2.87 -13.54
C VAL A 165 -26.64 2.02 -14.36
N VAL A 166 -25.35 1.95 -14.03
CA VAL A 166 -24.37 1.14 -14.79
C VAL A 166 -24.64 -0.36 -14.56
N PRO A 167 -24.65 -1.25 -15.57
CA PRO A 167 -24.84 -2.70 -15.37
C PRO A 167 -23.72 -3.31 -14.52
N LEU A 168 -24.05 -4.21 -13.58
CA LEU A 168 -23.07 -4.83 -12.66
C LEU A 168 -21.86 -5.45 -13.37
N SER A 169 -22.05 -6.01 -14.57
CA SER A 169 -21.00 -6.62 -15.40
C SER A 169 -19.99 -5.63 -15.99
N SER A 170 -20.31 -4.33 -15.96
CA SER A 170 -19.44 -3.24 -16.42
C SER A 170 -18.92 -2.34 -15.30
N ARG A 171 -19.24 -2.66 -14.04
CA ARG A 171 -18.69 -1.96 -12.89
C ARG A 171 -17.35 -2.56 -12.53
N VAL A 172 -16.35 -1.72 -12.26
CA VAL A 172 -15.09 -2.19 -11.69
C VAL A 172 -15.39 -2.50 -10.21
N PRO A 173 -15.10 -3.72 -9.70
CA PRO A 173 -15.15 -3.95 -8.26
C PRO A 173 -14.10 -3.05 -7.59
N CYS A 174 -14.51 -2.30 -6.57
CA CYS A 174 -13.68 -1.24 -5.98
C CYS A 174 -13.24 -1.55 -4.55
N THR A 175 -13.99 -2.38 -3.83
CA THR A 175 -13.71 -2.83 -2.45
C THR A 175 -12.46 -3.70 -2.36
N ASP A 176 -12.02 -4.29 -3.46
CA ASP A 176 -10.78 -5.07 -3.55
C ASP A 176 -9.52 -4.21 -3.81
N GLY A 177 -9.68 -2.88 -3.93
CA GLY A 177 -8.59 -1.94 -4.16
C GLY A 177 -8.09 -1.86 -5.60
N ARG A 178 -8.70 -2.56 -6.57
CA ARG A 178 -8.28 -2.49 -7.98
C ARG A 178 -8.35 -1.09 -8.56
N VAL A 179 -9.41 -0.36 -8.28
CA VAL A 179 -9.58 1.03 -8.76
C VAL A 179 -8.52 1.94 -8.19
N LEU A 180 -8.24 1.81 -6.88
CA LEU A 180 -7.15 2.53 -6.25
C LEU A 180 -5.81 2.20 -6.93
N GLY A 181 -5.56 0.92 -7.22
CA GLY A 181 -4.39 0.47 -7.96
C GLY A 181 -4.30 1.07 -9.38
N GLN A 182 -5.41 1.13 -10.11
CA GLN A 182 -5.46 1.72 -11.46
C GLN A 182 -5.19 3.23 -11.44
N LEU A 183 -5.87 3.97 -10.55
CA LEU A 183 -5.65 5.42 -10.42
C LEU A 183 -4.24 5.73 -9.95
N LEU A 184 -3.71 4.97 -8.99
CA LEU A 184 -2.34 5.12 -8.53
C LEU A 184 -1.33 4.79 -9.64
N GLY A 185 -1.57 3.72 -10.40
CA GLY A 185 -0.73 3.35 -11.54
C GLY A 185 -0.70 4.42 -12.63
N ALA A 186 -1.85 5.05 -12.91
CA ALA A 186 -1.94 6.17 -13.85
C ALA A 186 -1.20 7.40 -13.32
N PHE A 187 -1.38 7.75 -12.05
CA PHE A 187 -0.65 8.83 -11.39
C PHE A 187 0.88 8.61 -11.48
N CYS A 188 1.37 7.43 -11.09
CA CYS A 188 2.79 7.10 -11.17
C CYS A 188 3.32 7.19 -12.61
N GLY A 189 2.55 6.71 -13.59
CA GLY A 189 2.92 6.81 -15.01
C GLY A 189 2.99 8.26 -15.51
N CYS A 190 2.11 9.13 -15.02
CA CYS A 190 2.21 10.57 -15.29
C CYS A 190 3.50 11.17 -14.70
N CYS A 191 3.81 10.87 -13.44
CA CYS A 191 5.03 11.35 -12.79
C CYS A 191 6.31 10.91 -13.51
N GLU A 192 6.39 9.64 -13.91
CA GLU A 192 7.54 9.10 -14.63
C GLU A 192 7.71 9.76 -16.01
N SER A 193 6.62 9.95 -16.77
CA SER A 193 6.68 10.60 -18.10
C SER A 193 7.14 12.07 -18.05
N VAL A 194 6.85 12.77 -16.95
CA VAL A 194 7.29 14.16 -16.75
C VAL A 194 8.77 14.21 -16.40
N ALA A 195 9.26 13.26 -15.59
CA ALA A 195 10.67 13.19 -15.22
C ALA A 195 11.59 12.93 -16.44
N GLU A 196 11.10 12.22 -17.46
CA GLU A 196 11.85 11.97 -18.70
C GLU A 196 11.85 13.17 -19.66
N SER A 197 10.87 14.07 -19.54
CA SER A 197 10.78 15.29 -20.37
C SER A 197 11.57 16.43 -19.73
N SER A 198 12.83 16.59 -20.15
CA SER A 198 13.79 17.60 -19.64
C SER A 198 13.34 19.07 -19.77
N VAL A 199 12.15 19.34 -20.32
CA VAL A 199 11.61 20.67 -20.62
C VAL A 199 10.68 21.19 -19.51
N CYS A 200 10.23 20.32 -18.59
CA CYS A 200 9.28 20.68 -17.53
C CYS A 200 9.78 20.25 -16.13
N GLY A 201 11.05 20.49 -15.85
CA GLY A 201 11.81 19.95 -14.70
C GLY A 201 11.40 20.41 -13.30
N ASP A 202 10.16 20.84 -13.05
CA ASP A 202 9.70 21.23 -11.71
C ASP A 202 8.16 21.19 -11.50
N ALA A 203 7.37 20.71 -12.49
CA ALA A 203 5.92 20.97 -12.50
C ALA A 203 5.09 20.05 -11.58
N LEU A 204 5.40 18.75 -11.52
CA LEU A 204 4.81 17.88 -10.49
C LEU A 204 5.49 18.15 -9.15
N THR A 205 4.95 19.15 -8.46
CA THR A 205 5.52 19.67 -7.22
C THR A 205 5.67 18.57 -6.18
N LYS A 206 6.74 18.63 -5.39
CA LYS A 206 6.95 17.79 -4.18
C LYS A 206 5.68 17.71 -3.31
N SER A 207 4.90 18.79 -3.26
CA SER A 207 3.61 18.85 -2.57
C SER A 207 2.58 17.86 -3.14
N CYS A 208 2.56 17.65 -4.46
CA CYS A 208 1.66 16.71 -5.12
C CYS A 208 1.91 15.27 -4.69
N LEU A 209 3.17 14.84 -4.67
CA LEU A 209 3.50 13.49 -4.24
C LEU A 209 3.13 13.24 -2.77
N LEU A 210 3.31 14.24 -1.90
CA LEU A 210 2.94 14.16 -0.48
C LEU A 210 1.42 14.21 -0.25
N GLU A 211 0.67 15.02 -1.01
CA GLU A 211 -0.79 15.07 -0.94
C GLU A 211 -1.41 13.76 -1.44
N VAL A 212 -0.89 13.22 -2.54
CA VAL A 212 -1.34 11.94 -3.09
C VAL A 212 -0.96 10.78 -2.16
N SER A 213 0.24 10.77 -1.57
CA SER A 213 0.62 9.71 -0.62
C SER A 213 -0.29 9.71 0.62
N ALA A 214 -0.65 10.89 1.13
CA ALA A 214 -1.62 11.02 2.21
C ALA A 214 -3.03 10.55 1.78
N ALA A 215 -3.46 10.88 0.56
CA ALA A 215 -4.73 10.42 0.01
C ALA A 215 -4.78 8.89 -0.16
N VAL A 216 -3.70 8.27 -0.63
CA VAL A 216 -3.56 6.81 -0.74
C VAL A 216 -3.70 6.14 0.63
N LEU A 217 -3.01 6.63 1.66
CA LEU A 217 -3.11 6.08 3.02
C LEU A 217 -4.53 6.23 3.59
N ASN A 218 -5.20 7.35 3.35
CA ASN A 218 -6.58 7.56 3.77
C ASN A 218 -7.54 6.62 3.03
N ALA A 219 -7.33 6.41 1.73
CA ALA A 219 -8.12 5.49 0.92
C ALA A 219 -7.95 4.04 1.39
N LEU A 220 -6.70 3.58 1.60
CA LEU A 220 -6.40 2.23 2.09
C LEU A 220 -7.05 1.95 3.45
N LYS A 221 -7.13 2.96 4.33
CA LYS A 221 -7.80 2.83 5.64
C LYS A 221 -9.30 2.53 5.51
N VAL A 222 -9.95 2.99 4.45
CA VAL A 222 -11.37 2.68 4.21
C VAL A 222 -11.55 1.22 3.77
N PHE A 223 -10.53 0.63 3.16
CA PHE A 223 -10.55 -0.72 2.59
C PHE A 223 -9.85 -1.78 3.44
N GLU A 224 -9.39 -1.44 4.65
CA GLU A 224 -8.54 -2.30 5.49
C GLU A 224 -9.06 -3.73 5.63
N ASP A 225 -10.37 -3.89 5.84
CA ASP A 225 -11.01 -5.20 6.04
C ASP A 225 -11.22 -5.98 4.72
N ALA A 226 -11.28 -5.29 3.58
CA ALA A 226 -11.58 -5.87 2.28
C ALA A 226 -10.32 -6.25 1.48
N ILE A 227 -9.17 -5.66 1.81
CA ILE A 227 -7.88 -6.00 1.19
C ILE A 227 -7.34 -7.29 1.81
N THR A 228 -7.59 -8.40 1.13
CA THR A 228 -6.95 -9.69 1.41
C THR A 228 -5.66 -9.87 0.60
N GLY A 229 -4.86 -10.89 0.95
CA GLY A 229 -3.61 -11.20 0.25
C GLY A 229 -3.78 -11.42 -1.26
N GLU A 230 -4.91 -11.99 -1.70
CA GLU A 230 -5.21 -12.19 -3.13
C GLU A 230 -5.52 -10.89 -3.87
N ASN A 231 -6.28 -10.00 -3.24
CA ASN A 231 -6.68 -8.71 -3.81
C ASN A 231 -5.49 -7.71 -3.83
N CYS A 232 -4.56 -7.86 -2.89
CA CYS A 232 -3.36 -7.03 -2.82
C CYS A 232 -2.46 -7.17 -4.06
N LYS A 233 -2.59 -8.24 -4.88
CA LYS A 233 -1.85 -8.40 -6.13
C LYS A 233 -2.00 -7.22 -7.10
N PHE A 234 -3.15 -6.53 -7.09
CA PHE A 234 -3.41 -5.37 -7.95
C PHE A 234 -2.93 -4.06 -7.35
N LEU A 235 -2.84 -3.98 -6.03
CA LEU A 235 -2.37 -2.79 -5.30
C LEU A 235 -0.84 -2.76 -5.15
N ASN A 236 -0.21 -3.92 -5.03
CA ASN A 236 1.21 -4.01 -4.73
C ASN A 236 2.08 -3.33 -5.81
N PRO A 237 1.95 -3.61 -7.13
CA PRO A 237 2.82 -2.99 -8.13
C PRO A 237 2.70 -1.44 -8.18
N PRO A 238 1.48 -0.84 -8.16
CA PRO A 238 1.34 0.62 -8.05
C PRO A 238 1.92 1.21 -6.76
N LEU A 239 1.77 0.54 -5.61
CA LEU A 239 2.35 1.00 -4.34
C LEU A 239 3.89 0.95 -4.37
N LEU A 240 4.47 -0.09 -4.95
CA LEU A 240 5.92 -0.19 -5.15
C LEU A 240 6.43 0.94 -6.06
N ARG A 241 5.70 1.29 -7.13
CA ARG A 241 6.04 2.45 -7.97
C ARG A 241 5.96 3.77 -7.21
N LEU A 242 4.93 3.96 -6.38
CA LEU A 242 4.82 5.14 -5.52
C LEU A 242 6.01 5.25 -4.54
N LEU A 243 6.40 4.15 -3.90
CA LEU A 243 7.58 4.11 -3.03
C LEU A 243 8.86 4.50 -3.76
N ARG A 244 9.06 4.02 -5.00
CA ARG A 244 10.21 4.43 -5.83
C ARG A 244 10.22 5.94 -6.10
N LEU A 245 9.05 6.53 -6.37
CA LEU A 245 8.93 7.99 -6.56
C LEU A 245 9.25 8.76 -5.28
N LEU A 246 8.80 8.28 -4.11
CA LEU A 246 9.12 8.89 -2.81
C LEU A 246 10.61 8.81 -2.50
N VAL A 247 11.25 7.68 -2.79
CA VAL A 247 12.70 7.53 -2.62
C VAL A 247 13.45 8.49 -3.54
N ARG A 248 13.06 8.63 -4.81
CA ARG A 248 13.67 9.63 -5.73
C ARG A 248 13.54 11.05 -5.18
N LEU A 249 12.37 11.40 -4.63
CA LEU A 249 12.13 12.70 -4.00
C LEU A 249 13.08 12.95 -2.81
N ASP A 250 13.28 11.95 -1.96
CA ASP A 250 14.21 12.03 -0.83
C ASP A 250 15.66 12.22 -1.30
N HIS A 251 16.09 11.50 -2.35
CA HIS A 251 17.44 11.63 -2.93
C HIS A 251 17.70 13.03 -3.50
N GLU A 252 16.75 13.58 -4.27
CA GLU A 252 16.86 14.93 -4.84
C GLU A 252 17.02 16.01 -3.75
N ARG A 253 16.35 15.85 -2.60
CA ARG A 253 16.50 16.74 -1.44
C ARG A 253 17.84 16.55 -0.74
N GLY A 254 18.27 15.30 -0.57
CA GLY A 254 19.56 14.95 0.04
C GLY A 254 20.75 15.54 -0.71
N SER A 255 20.74 15.48 -2.05
CA SER A 255 21.79 16.07 -2.90
C SER A 255 21.90 17.59 -2.78
N GLN A 256 20.81 18.29 -2.42
CA GLN A 256 20.82 19.74 -2.22
C GLN A 256 21.28 20.16 -0.82
N GLN A 257 21.16 19.28 0.20
CA GLN A 257 21.37 19.66 1.60
C GLN A 257 22.62 19.06 2.25
N ASN A 258 23.17 17.92 1.80
CA ASN A 258 24.24 17.23 2.53
C ASN A 258 25.53 16.99 1.72
N LYS A 259 26.65 17.49 2.25
CA LYS A 259 28.04 17.07 1.92
C LYS A 259 28.51 15.86 2.75
N GLN A 260 27.68 15.35 3.66
CA GLN A 260 27.95 14.20 4.51
C GLN A 260 27.03 13.07 4.04
N GLY A 261 27.61 12.05 3.41
CA GLY A 261 26.95 11.02 2.59
C GLY A 261 25.94 10.07 3.26
N SER A 262 25.06 10.55 4.14
CA SER A 262 23.85 9.82 4.54
C SER A 262 22.63 10.37 3.79
N VAL A 263 22.00 9.53 2.98
CA VAL A 263 20.72 9.84 2.32
C VAL A 263 19.62 9.71 3.38
N SER A 264 19.00 10.83 3.75
CA SER A 264 17.83 10.83 4.63
C SER A 264 16.61 10.39 3.83
N LEU A 265 15.92 9.34 4.27
CA LEU A 265 14.68 8.81 3.67
C LEU A 265 13.43 9.19 4.48
N GLU A 266 13.40 10.42 5.00
CA GLU A 266 12.41 10.89 5.97
C GLU A 266 10.96 10.71 5.48
N PHE A 267 10.66 11.09 4.23
CA PHE A 267 9.29 10.99 3.70
C PHE A 267 8.90 9.55 3.38
N THR A 268 9.84 8.78 2.83
CA THR A 268 9.62 7.36 2.54
C THR A 268 9.39 6.57 3.82
N GLU A 269 10.16 6.87 4.88
CA GLU A 269 10.02 6.23 6.19
C GLU A 269 8.67 6.53 6.85
N ASP A 270 8.24 7.81 6.91
CA ASP A 270 6.92 8.17 7.45
C ASP A 270 5.79 7.48 6.68
N PHE A 271 5.87 7.47 5.35
CA PHE A 271 4.88 6.78 4.53
C PHE A 271 4.86 5.27 4.81
N CYS A 272 6.02 4.61 4.90
CA CYS A 272 6.11 3.18 5.20
C CYS A 272 5.58 2.86 6.60
N GLU A 273 5.92 3.65 7.62
CA GLU A 273 5.41 3.47 8.98
C GLU A 273 3.89 3.58 9.00
N ARG A 274 3.33 4.62 8.35
CA ARG A 274 1.88 4.78 8.24
C ARG A 274 1.23 3.67 7.42
N LEU A 275 1.86 3.19 6.35
CA LEU A 275 1.37 2.07 5.55
C LEU A 275 1.28 0.78 6.37
N THR A 276 2.32 0.47 7.17
CA THR A 276 2.27 -0.69 8.08
C THR A 276 1.15 -0.57 9.10
N ASN A 277 0.83 0.66 9.52
CA ASN A 277 -0.24 0.98 10.45
C ASN A 277 -1.64 0.86 9.85
N VAL A 278 -1.82 1.28 8.60
CA VAL A 278 -3.10 1.27 7.88
C VAL A 278 -3.47 -0.14 7.38
N LEU A 279 -2.48 -0.99 7.07
CA LEU A 279 -2.70 -2.36 6.61
C LEU A 279 -2.13 -3.37 7.62
N PRO A 280 -2.70 -3.47 8.85
CA PRO A 280 -2.22 -4.37 9.88
C PRO A 280 -2.55 -5.84 9.59
N THR A 281 -3.60 -6.11 8.82
CA THR A 281 -4.12 -7.46 8.56
C THR A 281 -3.02 -8.38 8.04
N ASN A 282 -2.64 -9.36 8.86
CA ASN A 282 -1.54 -10.28 8.60
C ASN A 282 -0.25 -9.59 8.11
N ALA A 283 0.09 -8.43 8.70
CA ALA A 283 1.25 -7.60 8.35
C ALA A 283 1.34 -7.20 6.87
N LEU A 284 0.21 -7.02 6.17
CA LEU A 284 0.19 -6.74 4.74
C LEU A 284 1.03 -5.50 4.36
N GLY A 285 0.86 -4.39 5.09
CA GLY A 285 1.65 -3.18 4.84
C GLY A 285 3.15 -3.41 5.02
N ALA A 286 3.54 -4.15 6.06
CA ALA A 286 4.94 -4.48 6.32
C ALA A 286 5.54 -5.41 5.26
N ARG A 287 4.74 -6.34 4.73
CA ARG A 287 5.13 -7.22 3.62
C ARG A 287 5.35 -6.45 2.32
N ILE A 288 4.54 -5.43 2.03
CA ILE A 288 4.74 -4.54 0.86
C ILE A 288 6.06 -3.79 1.00
N VAL A 289 6.36 -3.24 2.18
CA VAL A 289 7.64 -2.56 2.45
C VAL A 289 8.81 -3.55 2.35
N LEU A 290 8.68 -4.76 2.88
CA LEU A 290 9.70 -5.81 2.75
C LEU A 290 9.95 -6.19 1.27
N HIS A 291 8.87 -6.31 0.48
CA HIS A 291 8.95 -6.56 -0.97
C HIS A 291 9.73 -5.43 -1.66
N PHE A 292 9.40 -4.18 -1.34
CA PHE A 292 10.07 -3.02 -1.90
C PHE A 292 11.58 -3.05 -1.63
N ILE A 293 11.99 -3.25 -0.38
CA ILE A 293 13.42 -3.29 0.00
C ILE A 293 14.13 -4.43 -0.72
N PHE A 294 13.50 -5.61 -0.76
CA PHE A 294 14.05 -6.78 -1.45
C PHE A 294 14.25 -6.52 -2.96
N GLU A 295 13.26 -5.93 -3.65
CA GLU A 295 13.40 -5.56 -5.05
C GLU A 295 14.50 -4.51 -5.28
N GLN A 296 14.56 -3.47 -4.44
CA GLN A 296 15.60 -2.44 -4.56
C GLN A 296 17.00 -3.04 -4.37
N HIS A 297 17.18 -3.91 -3.37
CA HIS A 297 18.45 -4.57 -3.14
C HIS A 297 18.86 -5.49 -4.31
N ASN A 298 17.91 -6.21 -4.92
CA ASN A 298 18.21 -7.03 -6.10
C ASN A 298 18.58 -6.20 -7.33
N LEU A 299 17.98 -5.01 -7.48
CA LEU A 299 18.34 -4.08 -8.56
C LEU A 299 19.71 -3.42 -8.31
N PHE A 300 20.05 -3.14 -7.05
CA PHE A 300 21.26 -2.43 -6.64
C PHE A 300 21.98 -3.16 -5.48
N PRO A 301 22.60 -4.33 -5.72
CA PRO A 301 23.21 -5.15 -4.66
C PRO A 301 24.48 -4.52 -4.04
N GLU A 302 25.08 -3.56 -4.73
CA GLU A 302 26.25 -2.82 -4.27
C GLU A 302 25.89 -1.72 -3.27
N GLU A 303 24.63 -1.29 -3.22
CA GLU A 303 24.17 -0.24 -2.32
C GLU A 303 23.91 -0.79 -0.91
N MET A 304 24.10 0.05 0.10
CA MET A 304 23.73 -0.28 1.48
C MET A 304 22.21 -0.30 1.62
N VAL A 305 21.67 -1.30 2.32
CA VAL A 305 20.23 -1.42 2.52
C VAL A 305 19.73 -0.29 3.45
N PRO A 306 18.58 0.35 3.16
CA PRO A 306 18.03 1.40 4.00
C PRO A 306 17.51 0.84 5.34
N LEU A 307 18.37 0.88 6.38
CA LEU A 307 18.10 0.24 7.68
C LEU A 307 16.82 0.75 8.36
N ALA A 308 16.44 2.01 8.18
CA ALA A 308 15.20 2.54 8.73
C ALA A 308 13.95 1.83 8.15
N LEU A 309 13.92 1.61 6.83
CA LEU A 309 12.84 0.88 6.18
C LEU A 309 12.83 -0.60 6.59
N VAL A 310 14.02 -1.19 6.76
CA VAL A 310 14.17 -2.55 7.29
C VAL A 310 13.55 -2.66 8.68
N CYS A 311 13.85 -1.73 9.58
CA CYS A 311 13.26 -1.67 10.92
C CYS A 311 11.74 -1.62 10.87
N VAL A 312 11.17 -0.76 10.02
CA VAL A 312 9.72 -0.63 9.84
C VAL A 312 9.11 -1.95 9.37
N ALA A 313 9.68 -2.58 8.34
CA ALA A 313 9.18 -3.84 7.79
C ALA A 313 9.28 -4.99 8.80
N PHE A 314 10.45 -5.22 9.39
CA PHE A 314 10.68 -6.34 10.32
C PHE A 314 9.85 -6.20 11.60
N ARG A 315 9.72 -4.97 12.13
CA ARG A 315 8.83 -4.70 13.27
C ARG A 315 7.37 -4.98 12.93
N GLY A 316 6.91 -4.54 11.77
CA GLY A 316 5.55 -4.81 11.32
C GLY A 316 5.27 -6.31 11.15
N VAL A 317 6.23 -7.05 10.58
CA VAL A 317 6.14 -8.52 10.44
C VAL A 317 6.10 -9.19 11.80
N TRP A 318 7.03 -8.90 12.70
CA TRP A 318 7.06 -9.52 14.03
C TRP A 318 5.74 -9.31 14.79
N LEU A 319 5.24 -8.06 14.82
CA LEU A 319 4.06 -7.72 15.62
C LEU A 319 2.73 -8.20 15.01
N ARG A 320 2.62 -8.30 13.67
CA ARG A 320 1.33 -8.43 12.99
C ARG A 320 1.21 -9.61 12.03
N TYR A 321 2.31 -10.31 11.71
CA TYR A 321 2.26 -11.47 10.84
C TYR A 321 1.78 -12.67 11.64
N ALA A 322 0.57 -13.14 11.39
CA ALA A 322 -0.12 -14.12 12.22
C ALA A 322 -0.30 -15.48 11.53
N LYS A 323 -0.38 -15.49 10.20
CA LYS A 323 -0.64 -16.69 9.40
C LYS A 323 0.28 -16.72 8.18
N ALA A 324 0.85 -17.89 7.88
CA ALA A 324 1.56 -18.10 6.62
C ALA A 324 0.68 -17.72 5.43
N ASP A 325 1.29 -17.10 4.44
CA ASP A 325 0.62 -16.66 3.22
C ASP A 325 1.42 -17.18 2.02
N ASP A 326 0.84 -18.14 1.31
CA ASP A 326 1.48 -18.78 0.15
C ASP A 326 1.60 -17.84 -1.05
N SER A 327 0.85 -16.73 -1.06
CA SER A 327 0.95 -15.72 -2.13
C SER A 327 2.20 -14.84 -2.05
N PHE A 328 2.93 -14.88 -0.93
CA PHE A 328 4.13 -14.05 -0.73
C PHE A 328 5.21 -14.81 0.04
N PRO A 329 6.43 -14.93 -0.50
CA PRO A 329 7.51 -15.69 0.11
C PRO A 329 8.18 -14.92 1.27
N CYS A 330 7.42 -14.67 2.35
CA CYS A 330 7.81 -13.82 3.47
C CYS A 330 9.12 -14.30 4.12
N LEU A 331 9.21 -15.59 4.45
CA LEU A 331 10.40 -16.15 5.09
C LEU A 331 11.66 -15.99 4.23
N LYS A 332 11.56 -16.24 2.91
CA LYS A 332 12.68 -16.07 1.98
C LYS A 332 13.15 -14.63 1.93
N HIS A 333 12.22 -13.67 1.88
CA HIS A 333 12.57 -12.25 1.90
C HIS A 333 13.21 -11.83 3.23
N LEU A 334 12.72 -12.33 4.37
CA LEU A 334 13.33 -12.06 5.68
C LEU A 334 14.76 -12.60 5.77
N GLN A 335 15.00 -13.83 5.30
CA GLN A 335 16.34 -14.44 5.27
C GLN A 335 17.31 -13.64 4.40
N SER A 336 16.91 -13.34 3.16
CA SER A 336 17.73 -12.57 2.23
C SER A 336 18.02 -11.15 2.74
N MET A 337 17.04 -10.49 3.36
CA MET A 337 17.26 -9.16 3.93
C MET A 337 18.12 -9.20 5.19
N ASN A 338 18.05 -10.27 5.99
CA ASN A 338 18.95 -10.44 7.14
C ASN A 338 20.42 -10.53 6.68
N GLU A 339 20.70 -11.35 5.65
CA GLU A 339 22.03 -11.44 5.04
C GLU A 339 22.49 -10.10 4.45
N ALA A 340 21.61 -9.38 3.74
CA ALA A 340 21.93 -8.08 3.16
C ALA A 340 22.21 -7.00 4.23
N VAL A 341 21.54 -7.07 5.38
CA VAL A 341 21.81 -6.19 6.53
C VAL A 341 23.16 -6.52 7.15
N ASP A 342 23.52 -7.80 7.31
CA ASP A 342 24.84 -8.18 7.81
C ASP A 342 25.97 -7.64 6.91
N VAL A 343 25.81 -7.74 5.59
CA VAL A 343 26.73 -7.12 4.61
C VAL A 343 26.76 -5.60 4.77
N THR A 344 25.60 -4.96 4.99
CA THR A 344 25.50 -3.50 5.21
C THR A 344 26.22 -3.08 6.48
N LEU A 345 26.05 -3.80 7.59
CA LEU A 345 26.73 -3.55 8.86
C LEU A 345 28.24 -3.75 8.72
N GLN A 346 28.68 -4.80 8.03
CA GLN A 346 30.10 -5.03 7.76
C GLN A 346 30.71 -3.91 6.91
N ARG A 347 30.04 -3.48 5.84
CA ARG A 347 30.47 -2.34 5.02
C ARG A 347 30.51 -1.05 5.85
N ASN A 348 29.54 -0.82 6.72
CA ASN A 348 29.50 0.33 7.61
C ASN A 348 30.69 0.34 8.57
N ALA A 349 31.01 -0.80 9.19
CA ALA A 349 32.17 -0.96 10.06
C ALA A 349 33.50 -0.70 9.31
N ASN A 350 33.61 -1.23 8.08
CA ASN A 350 34.80 -1.04 7.24
C ASN A 350 34.98 0.41 6.76
N ASN A 351 33.89 1.18 6.65
CA ASN A 351 33.90 2.55 6.16
C ASN A 351 33.87 3.60 7.27
N ASN A 352 34.42 3.31 8.45
CA ASN A 352 34.46 4.23 9.60
C ASN A 352 33.07 4.69 10.08
N ASN A 353 32.08 3.81 10.04
CA ASN A 353 30.72 4.07 10.53
C ASN A 353 30.02 5.24 9.81
N LEU A 354 29.95 5.18 8.47
CA LEU A 354 29.23 6.16 7.64
C LEU A 354 27.78 6.39 8.08
N LEU A 355 27.11 5.35 8.57
CA LEU A 355 25.72 5.40 9.02
C LEU A 355 25.57 6.01 10.42
N GLY A 356 26.68 6.23 11.15
CA GLY A 356 26.65 6.79 12.51
C GLY A 356 25.94 5.90 13.53
N LEU A 357 25.86 4.59 13.27
CA LEU A 357 25.22 3.60 14.14
C LEU A 357 26.02 3.43 15.44
N ARG A 358 25.32 3.41 16.57
CA ARG A 358 25.91 3.06 17.86
C ARG A 358 25.80 1.55 18.06
N GLU A 359 26.71 0.99 18.85
CA GLU A 359 26.70 -0.45 19.19
C GLU A 359 25.34 -0.91 19.78
N GLY A 360 24.70 -0.06 20.58
CA GLY A 360 23.37 -0.34 21.14
C GLY A 360 22.26 -0.38 20.08
N ASP A 361 22.31 0.51 19.08
CA ASP A 361 21.32 0.57 18.01
C ASP A 361 21.50 -0.62 17.06
N GLU A 362 22.75 -1.03 16.81
CA GLU A 362 23.08 -2.24 16.04
C GLU A 362 22.62 -3.52 16.75
N ALA A 363 22.79 -3.60 18.08
CA ALA A 363 22.30 -4.73 18.87
C ALA A 363 20.76 -4.80 18.86
N GLU A 364 20.07 -3.66 18.96
CA GLU A 364 18.60 -3.59 18.87
C GLU A 364 18.10 -4.01 17.49
N LEU A 365 18.78 -3.57 16.42
CA LEU A 365 18.50 -3.99 15.04
C LEU A 365 18.65 -5.50 14.89
N ARG A 366 19.78 -6.09 15.29
CA ARG A 366 19.99 -7.56 15.19
C ARG A 366 18.95 -8.35 15.96
N LEU A 367 18.57 -7.89 17.14
CA LEU A 367 17.50 -8.52 17.91
C LEU A 367 16.17 -8.47 17.16
N LEU A 368 15.81 -7.32 16.60
CA LEU A 368 14.58 -7.15 15.80
C LEU A 368 14.57 -8.09 14.59
N LEU A 369 15.68 -8.16 13.85
CA LEU A 369 15.83 -9.03 12.68
C LEU A 369 15.60 -10.50 13.06
N SER A 370 16.25 -10.93 14.13
CA SER A 370 16.20 -12.30 14.63
C SER A 370 14.80 -12.69 15.08
N VAL A 371 14.10 -11.82 15.82
CA VAL A 371 12.75 -12.12 16.30
C VAL A 371 11.73 -12.18 15.14
N ALA A 372 11.84 -11.29 14.14
CA ALA A 372 10.97 -11.38 12.97
C ALA A 372 11.28 -12.62 12.11
N LEU A 373 12.55 -13.02 12.01
CA LEU A 373 12.97 -14.24 11.34
C LEU A 373 12.39 -15.49 12.03
N LEU A 374 12.51 -15.57 13.36
CA LEU A 374 11.89 -16.62 14.18
C LEU A 374 10.39 -16.67 13.96
N ARG A 375 9.72 -15.51 13.93
CA ARG A 375 8.29 -15.41 13.60
C ARG A 375 7.97 -16.02 12.23
N GLY A 376 8.74 -15.65 11.21
CA GLY A 376 8.59 -16.19 9.86
C GLY A 376 8.80 -17.71 9.81
N MET A 377 9.88 -18.21 10.43
CA MET A 377 10.19 -19.63 10.47
C MET A 377 9.08 -20.43 11.18
N ARG A 378 8.57 -19.93 12.30
CA ARG A 378 7.51 -20.62 13.05
C ARG A 378 6.21 -20.73 12.29
N LEU A 379 5.86 -19.72 11.49
CA LEU A 379 4.63 -19.72 10.72
C LEU A 379 4.72 -20.58 9.45
N HIS A 380 5.91 -20.71 8.87
CA HIS A 380 6.14 -21.45 7.63
C HIS A 380 6.72 -22.87 7.83
N ALA A 381 7.08 -23.28 9.05
CA ALA A 381 7.56 -24.63 9.31
C ALA A 381 6.42 -25.66 9.20
N ASP A 382 6.74 -26.85 8.68
CA ASP A 382 5.77 -27.94 8.53
C ASP A 382 5.38 -28.54 9.89
N SER A 383 6.28 -28.43 10.87
CA SER A 383 6.04 -28.85 12.25
C SER A 383 6.74 -27.94 13.27
N PRO A 384 6.26 -27.86 14.52
CA PRO A 384 6.94 -27.09 15.54
C PRO A 384 8.32 -27.66 15.91
N GLU A 385 8.55 -28.97 15.75
CA GLU A 385 9.87 -29.60 15.97
C GLU A 385 10.90 -29.10 14.96
N GLU A 386 10.51 -29.06 13.69
CA GLU A 386 11.36 -28.52 12.63
C GLU A 386 11.71 -27.05 12.91
N PHE A 387 10.72 -26.25 13.32
CA PHE A 387 10.98 -24.88 13.74
C PHE A 387 12.01 -24.81 14.87
N LEU A 388 11.82 -25.56 15.97
CA LEU A 388 12.73 -25.53 17.11
C LEU A 388 14.15 -25.93 16.71
N ARG A 389 14.30 -26.97 15.89
CA ARG A 389 15.61 -27.40 15.37
C ARG A 389 16.28 -26.28 14.56
N ASN A 390 15.53 -25.63 13.68
CA ASN A 390 16.07 -24.59 12.81
C ASN A 390 16.33 -23.27 13.59
N ALA A 391 15.59 -23.02 14.68
CA ALA A 391 15.72 -21.81 15.50
C ALA A 391 17.00 -21.78 16.35
N ILE A 392 17.63 -22.93 16.63
CA ILE A 392 18.83 -23.04 17.50
C ILE A 392 19.94 -22.09 17.05
N SER A 393 20.25 -22.05 15.75
CA SER A 393 21.33 -21.20 15.22
C SER A 393 21.09 -19.71 15.47
N ILE A 394 19.83 -19.27 15.43
CA ILE A 394 19.45 -17.88 15.69
C ILE A 394 19.53 -17.60 17.19
N VAL A 395 18.98 -18.48 18.02
CA VAL A 395 18.98 -18.33 19.49
C VAL A 395 20.40 -18.28 20.04
N ASP A 396 21.30 -19.15 19.55
CA ASP A 396 22.70 -19.19 19.97
C ASP A 396 23.48 -17.91 19.61
N SER A 397 23.08 -17.24 18.52
CA SER A 397 23.69 -16.00 18.06
C SER A 397 23.11 -14.73 18.70
N CYS A 398 21.99 -14.86 19.42
CA CYS A 398 21.26 -13.72 19.99
C CYS A 398 21.43 -13.61 21.51
N PRO A 399 21.52 -12.39 22.06
CA PRO A 399 21.43 -12.22 23.50
C PRO A 399 20.05 -12.68 24.00
N ALA A 400 20.04 -13.37 25.15
CA ALA A 400 18.81 -13.83 25.78
C ALA A 400 17.85 -12.65 26.00
N SER A 401 16.64 -12.75 25.43
CA SER A 401 15.63 -11.71 25.50
C SER A 401 14.23 -12.31 25.59
N ILE A 402 13.33 -11.57 26.25
CA ILE A 402 11.93 -11.97 26.40
C ILE A 402 11.26 -12.18 25.04
N SER A 403 11.61 -11.37 24.03
CA SER A 403 11.05 -11.46 22.69
C SER A 403 11.44 -12.75 21.96
N VAL A 404 12.70 -13.19 22.10
CA VAL A 404 13.17 -14.46 21.54
C VAL A 404 12.51 -15.63 22.25
N GLU A 405 12.52 -15.64 23.58
CA GLU A 405 11.87 -16.68 24.38
C GLU A 405 10.38 -16.79 24.10
N TYR A 406 9.68 -15.67 23.86
CA TYR A 406 8.28 -15.67 23.49
C TYR A 406 8.01 -16.46 22.20
N GLU A 407 8.80 -16.27 21.14
CA GLU A 407 8.60 -17.01 19.88
C GLU A 407 8.91 -18.50 20.05
N ILE A 408 9.89 -18.86 20.89
CA ILE A 408 10.20 -20.26 21.22
C ILE A 408 9.07 -20.91 22.03
N LEU A 409 8.56 -20.21 23.05
CA LEU A 409 7.44 -20.69 23.86
C LEU A 409 6.20 -20.96 23.02
N MET A 410 5.89 -20.10 22.05
CA MET A 410 4.75 -20.28 21.14
C MET A 410 4.84 -21.57 20.30
N ALA A 411 6.05 -22.10 20.05
CA ALA A 411 6.22 -23.37 19.38
C ALA A 411 6.17 -24.56 20.34
N LYS A 412 6.79 -24.43 21.52
CA LYS A 412 6.75 -25.45 22.58
C LYS A 412 5.31 -25.71 23.06
N THR A 413 4.47 -24.68 23.17
CA THR A 413 3.05 -24.85 23.52
C THR A 413 2.28 -25.63 22.45
N LYS A 414 2.56 -25.40 21.16
CA LYS A 414 1.98 -26.19 20.07
C LYS A 414 2.46 -27.64 20.08
N LEU A 415 3.72 -27.90 20.44
CA LEU A 415 4.19 -29.28 20.64
C LEU A 415 3.42 -29.97 21.76
N LEU A 416 3.19 -29.28 22.87
CA LEU A 416 2.42 -29.83 23.97
C LEU A 416 0.99 -30.20 23.54
N GLU A 417 0.36 -29.39 22.70
CA GLU A 417 -0.95 -29.70 22.11
C GLU A 417 -0.89 -30.91 21.17
N MET A 418 0.17 -31.05 20.36
CA MET A 418 0.33 -32.17 19.43
C MET A 418 0.59 -33.51 20.12
N PHE A 419 1.29 -33.51 21.25
CA PHE A 419 1.68 -34.71 21.99
C PHE A 419 0.80 -34.98 23.22
N SER A 420 -0.40 -34.38 23.31
CA SER A 420 -1.28 -34.46 24.48
C SER A 420 -1.58 -35.89 24.96
N ASP A 421 -1.51 -36.86 24.05
CA ASP A 421 -1.86 -38.26 24.29
C ASP A 421 -0.65 -39.12 24.71
N ASP A 422 0.57 -38.57 24.68
CA ASP A 422 1.80 -39.23 25.14
C ASP A 422 2.32 -38.56 26.42
N GLU A 423 2.01 -39.15 27.58
CA GLU A 423 2.42 -38.64 28.90
C GLU A 423 3.93 -38.42 29.02
N THR A 424 4.75 -39.26 28.37
CA THR A 424 6.22 -39.17 28.49
C THR A 424 6.77 -37.96 27.76
N SER A 425 6.32 -37.74 26.52
CA SER A 425 6.65 -36.56 25.72
C SER A 425 6.05 -35.29 26.34
N CYS A 426 4.80 -35.34 26.82
CA CYS A 426 4.17 -34.21 27.52
C CYS A 426 4.97 -33.76 28.73
N SER A 427 5.44 -34.69 29.58
CA SER A 427 6.22 -34.34 30.77
C SER A 427 7.52 -33.61 30.39
N ALA A 428 8.23 -34.11 29.37
CA ALA A 428 9.47 -33.49 28.91
C ALA A 428 9.24 -32.09 28.32
N ILE A 429 8.20 -31.92 27.49
CA ILE A 429 7.83 -30.61 26.91
C ILE A 429 7.40 -29.63 28.00
N TYR A 430 6.66 -30.11 29.01
CA TYR A 430 6.21 -29.29 30.13
C TYR A 430 7.37 -28.80 31.01
N ASP A 431 8.34 -29.66 31.30
CA ASP A 431 9.54 -29.26 32.05
C ASP A 431 10.36 -28.20 31.29
N ASP A 432 10.48 -28.35 29.97
CA ASP A 432 11.17 -27.38 29.12
C ASP A 432 10.41 -26.03 29.01
N LEU A 433 9.07 -26.07 28.96
CA LEU A 433 8.23 -24.87 29.06
C LEU A 433 8.43 -24.15 30.40
N LEU A 434 8.47 -24.90 31.51
CA LEU A 434 8.75 -24.33 32.83
C LEU A 434 10.13 -23.70 32.90
N GLN A 435 11.13 -24.30 32.25
CA GLN A 435 12.48 -23.74 32.18
C GLN A 435 12.51 -22.41 31.40
N SER A 436 11.88 -22.35 30.23
CA SER A 436 11.74 -21.09 29.46
C SER A 436 10.97 -20.02 30.25
N LEU A 437 9.89 -20.38 30.95
CA LEU A 437 9.14 -19.44 31.80
C LEU A 437 9.97 -18.92 32.97
N ARG A 438 10.79 -19.77 33.61
CA ARG A 438 11.73 -19.34 34.66
C ARG A 438 12.77 -18.36 34.10
N ALA A 439 13.33 -18.65 32.92
CA ALA A 439 14.27 -17.75 32.25
C ALA A 439 13.65 -16.37 31.99
N ILE A 440 12.39 -16.31 31.53
CA ILE A 440 11.66 -15.04 31.35
C ILE A 440 11.53 -14.27 32.67
N VAL A 441 11.12 -14.95 33.76
CA VAL A 441 10.97 -14.31 35.07
C VAL A 441 12.30 -13.77 35.59
N GLU A 442 13.41 -14.48 35.34
CA GLU A 442 14.75 -14.03 35.70
C GLU A 442 15.19 -12.82 34.88
N LEU A 443 14.94 -12.82 33.57
CA LEU A 443 15.23 -11.69 32.68
C LEU A 443 14.44 -10.44 33.06
N ASP A 444 13.16 -10.59 33.41
CA ASP A 444 12.30 -9.48 33.82
C ASP A 444 12.72 -8.90 35.18
N ARG A 445 13.15 -9.75 36.12
CA ARG A 445 13.73 -9.31 37.41
C ARG A 445 15.04 -8.54 37.23
N VAL A 446 15.90 -8.96 36.30
CA VAL A 446 17.14 -8.23 35.98
C VAL A 446 16.82 -6.85 35.38
N LYS A 447 15.84 -6.77 34.48
CA LYS A 447 15.38 -5.52 33.88
C LYS A 447 14.80 -4.56 34.92
N SER A 448 13.95 -5.06 35.83
CA SER A 448 13.37 -4.27 36.93
C SER A 448 14.44 -3.72 37.89
N ARG A 449 15.48 -4.51 38.21
CA ARG A 449 16.60 -4.05 39.04
C ARG A 449 17.45 -2.97 38.36
N MET A 450 17.67 -3.06 37.05
CA MET A 450 18.39 -2.02 36.30
C MET A 450 17.59 -0.70 36.19
N THR A 451 16.26 -0.74 36.16
CA THR A 451 15.43 0.49 36.16
C THR A 451 15.45 1.25 37.50
N HIS A 452 15.81 0.59 38.61
CA HIS A 452 15.97 1.22 39.92
C HIS A 452 17.39 1.76 40.19
N HIS A 453 18.30 1.67 39.22
CA HIS A 453 19.65 2.24 39.27
C HIS A 453 19.95 3.06 38.00
N ARG A 454 19.29 4.21 37.83
CA ARG A 454 19.79 5.27 36.94
C ARG A 454 19.95 6.60 37.69
N PRO A 455 21.18 7.12 37.81
CA PRO A 455 21.37 8.55 38.06
C PRO A 455 20.93 9.33 36.82
N THR A 456 20.34 10.49 37.07
CA THR A 456 19.87 11.46 36.08
C THR A 456 21.02 12.03 35.25
N CYS A 457 21.12 11.65 33.98
CA CYS A 457 21.75 12.48 32.94
C CYS A 457 20.83 12.57 31.72
N ALA A 458 20.49 13.81 31.38
CA ALA A 458 19.71 14.18 30.22
C ALA A 458 20.56 14.14 28.93
N VAL A 459 19.86 14.26 27.79
CA VAL A 459 20.33 14.48 26.40
C VAL A 459 20.32 13.23 25.51
N GLY A 460 19.48 13.28 24.46
CA GLY A 460 19.40 12.28 23.39
C GLY A 460 17.98 12.08 22.79
N LYS A 461 17.30 13.17 22.41
CA LYS A 461 16.06 13.11 21.63
C LYS A 461 16.41 12.86 20.16
N THR A 462 16.51 11.60 19.76
CA THR A 462 16.39 11.19 18.34
C THR A 462 15.90 9.76 18.13
N PHE A 463 15.71 8.95 19.17
CA PHE A 463 15.24 7.55 19.03
C PHE A 463 14.13 7.17 20.02
N ARG A 464 13.46 8.17 20.61
CA ARG A 464 12.37 7.97 21.58
C ARG A 464 11.08 8.64 21.12
N ALA A 465 10.36 7.96 20.24
CA ALA A 465 8.91 8.00 20.21
C ALA A 465 8.42 6.56 20.04
N ALA A 466 7.35 6.20 20.76
CA ALA A 466 6.66 4.90 20.74
C ALA A 466 7.28 3.72 21.53
N THR A 467 7.51 3.89 22.83
CA THR A 467 7.44 2.80 23.84
C THR A 467 6.32 3.04 24.87
N LYS A 468 5.28 3.80 24.51
CA LYS A 468 4.05 3.94 25.31
C LYS A 468 2.86 3.34 24.56
N TYR A 469 2.76 2.02 24.53
CA TYR A 469 1.50 1.30 24.31
C TYR A 469 1.61 -0.13 24.84
N GLN A 470 1.84 -0.24 26.16
CA GLN A 470 1.56 -1.43 26.96
C GLN A 470 1.23 -0.91 28.35
N ASN A 471 -0.01 -0.43 28.52
CA ASN A 471 -0.75 -0.30 29.79
C ASN A 471 -2.03 0.49 29.52
N SER A 472 -3.00 -0.18 28.91
CA SER A 472 -4.40 0.20 29.05
C SER A 472 -5.25 -1.06 28.91
N GLY A 473 -5.44 -1.75 30.02
CA GLY A 473 -6.37 -2.86 30.14
C GLY A 473 -6.65 -3.09 31.62
N THR A 474 -7.91 -2.94 32.00
CA THR A 474 -8.60 -3.36 33.23
C THR A 474 -8.30 -2.59 34.53
N THR A 475 -9.20 -1.67 34.88
CA THR A 475 -9.98 -1.70 36.14
C THR A 475 -11.29 -0.93 35.91
N GLU A 476 -12.40 -1.67 36.05
CA GLU A 476 -13.83 -1.29 36.21
C GLU A 476 -14.53 -0.43 35.15
#